data_AF-A0A812WBM6-F1
#
_entry.id   AF-A0A812WBM6-F1
#
_cell.length_a   1.000
_cell.length_b   1.000
_cell.length_c   1.000
_cell.angle_alpha   90.00
_cell.angle_beta   90.00
_cell.angle_gamma   90.00
#
_symmetry.space_group_name_H-M   'P 1'
#
loop_
_entity.id
_entity.type
_entity.pdbx_description
1 polymer ?
#
loop_
_entity_poly.entity_id
_entity_poly.type
_entity_poly.pdbx_seq_one_letter_code
_entity_poly.pdbx_strand_id
1 'polypeptide(L)'
;MPSMPCSIYSAMHLFLAFLCEHIEYCFRGQNEVRSITFSDNREQVAKTFGRSGSLAEYTMLIIEVHQPGRLNFEATEDARTIRYSQALISRHFQDGRSVKGTARQLSGREVSAFDIEPIRLFERDGQWHSLDNRRSWAFKTARCPQVPVVYVSVNAKVRREVNRKFTTVDGGLSIQFLD
;
A
#
# COMPACT_ATOMS: atom_id res chain seq x y z
N MET A 1 1.34 30.38 -40.92
CA MET A 1 1.89 29.47 -39.89
C MET A 1 1.36 29.93 -38.52
N PRO A 2 1.05 28.99 -37.62
CA PRO A 2 2.10 28.68 -36.65
C PRO A 2 2.52 27.22 -36.81
N SER A 3 3.78 27.04 -37.19
CA SER A 3 4.50 25.82 -36.86
C SER A 3 4.46 25.69 -35.34
N MET A 4 3.90 24.59 -34.85
CA MET A 4 4.05 24.27 -33.43
C MET A 4 5.56 24.16 -33.10
N PRO A 5 6.00 24.67 -31.95
CA PRO A 5 7.42 24.64 -31.60
C PRO A 5 7.88 23.18 -31.46
N CYS A 6 8.94 22.86 -32.21
CA CYS A 6 9.58 21.54 -32.31
C CYS A 6 9.93 20.91 -30.93
N SER A 7 10.01 21.72 -29.86
CA SER A 7 10.31 21.24 -28.50
C SER A 7 9.18 20.42 -27.86
N ILE A 8 7.91 20.64 -28.24
CA ILE A 8 6.77 19.89 -27.68
C ILE A 8 6.74 18.47 -28.25
N TYR A 9 7.04 18.30 -29.54
CA TYR A 9 7.17 17.00 -30.17
C TYR A 9 8.32 16.19 -29.56
N SER A 10 9.48 16.81 -29.33
CA SER A 10 10.59 16.13 -28.64
C SER A 10 10.27 15.75 -27.20
N ALA A 11 9.60 16.61 -26.44
CA ALA A 11 9.21 16.31 -25.06
C ALA A 11 8.15 15.20 -24.98
N MET A 12 7.16 15.20 -25.89
CA MET A 12 6.18 14.11 -26.01
C MET A 12 6.82 12.80 -26.47
N HIS A 13 7.75 12.83 -27.43
CA HIS A 13 8.46 11.61 -27.85
C HIS A 13 9.34 11.05 -26.73
N LEU A 14 10.03 11.90 -25.96
CA LEU A 14 10.80 11.46 -24.78
C LEU A 14 9.90 10.88 -23.70
N PHE A 15 8.74 11.49 -23.45
CA PHE A 15 7.77 10.99 -22.47
C PHE A 15 7.11 9.69 -22.92
N LEU A 16 6.77 9.56 -24.20
CA LEU A 16 6.26 8.33 -24.81
C LEU A 16 7.31 7.23 -24.87
N ALA A 17 8.57 7.55 -25.17
CA ALA A 17 9.67 6.59 -25.15
C ALA A 17 9.97 6.10 -23.73
N PHE A 18 10.01 7.00 -22.75
CA PHE A 18 10.17 6.66 -21.33
C PHE A 18 9.00 5.82 -20.81
N LEU A 19 7.76 6.17 -21.19
CA LEU A 19 6.57 5.37 -20.92
C LEU A 19 6.67 4.00 -21.60
N CYS A 20 7.02 3.91 -22.88
CA CYS A 20 7.14 2.63 -23.60
C CYS A 20 8.19 1.72 -22.98
N GLU A 21 9.35 2.25 -22.59
CA GLU A 21 10.42 1.47 -21.94
C GLU A 21 9.99 0.96 -20.55
N HIS A 22 9.28 1.80 -19.77
CA HIS A 22 8.70 1.42 -18.48
C HIS A 22 7.50 0.47 -18.62
N ILE A 23 6.72 0.62 -19.68
CA ILE A 23 5.56 -0.22 -19.99
C ILE A 23 6.04 -1.61 -20.45
N GLU A 24 7.07 -1.70 -21.31
CA GLU A 24 7.70 -2.98 -21.66
C GLU A 24 8.32 -3.66 -20.44
N TYR A 25 8.92 -2.90 -19.52
CA TYR A 25 9.37 -3.44 -18.23
C TYR A 25 8.21 -4.07 -17.43
N CYS A 26 7.03 -3.44 -17.42
CA CYS A 26 5.82 -3.99 -16.80
C CYS A 26 5.23 -5.21 -17.55
N PHE A 27 5.40 -5.30 -18.87
CA PHE A 27 4.89 -6.40 -19.72
C PHE A 27 5.74 -7.69 -19.68
N ARG A 28 7.01 -7.64 -19.26
CA ARG A 28 7.86 -8.85 -19.15
C ARG A 28 7.46 -9.79 -17.99
N GLY A 29 6.65 -9.33 -17.05
CA GLY A 29 5.99 -10.19 -16.06
C GLY A 29 4.60 -10.57 -16.55
N GLN A 30 4.21 -11.84 -16.43
CA GLN A 30 2.88 -12.36 -16.82
C GLN A 30 1.74 -11.72 -16.00
N ASN A 31 1.38 -10.47 -16.30
CA ASN A 31 0.29 -9.75 -15.63
C ASN A 31 -0.91 -9.60 -16.60
N GLU A 32 -2.12 -9.86 -16.11
CA GLU A 32 -3.35 -9.52 -16.84
C GLU A 32 -3.60 -8.01 -16.74
N VAL A 33 -3.53 -7.31 -17.87
CA VAL A 33 -3.83 -5.88 -17.95
C VAL A 33 -5.31 -5.69 -18.24
N ARG A 34 -6.02 -4.92 -17.39
CA ARG A 34 -7.31 -4.31 -17.76
C ARG A 34 -7.07 -2.83 -18.06
N SER A 35 -7.24 -2.44 -19.31
CA SER A 35 -7.28 -1.03 -19.69
C SER A 35 -8.69 -0.49 -19.41
N ILE A 36 -8.78 0.61 -18.68
CA ILE A 36 -10.00 1.43 -18.63
C ILE A 36 -9.66 2.75 -19.29
N THR A 37 -10.18 2.95 -20.49
CA THR A 37 -10.10 4.24 -21.17
C THR A 37 -11.19 5.13 -20.58
N PHE A 38 -10.81 6.22 -19.89
CA PHE A 38 -11.77 7.30 -19.61
C PHE A 38 -12.08 8.00 -20.93
N SER A 39 -13.14 7.56 -21.62
CA SER A 39 -13.62 8.26 -22.80
C SER A 39 -14.67 9.31 -22.43
N ASP A 40 -14.45 10.50 -22.98
CA ASP A 40 -15.42 11.52 -23.40
C ASP A 40 -16.22 12.33 -22.36
N ASN A 41 -16.11 12.09 -21.05
CA ASN A 41 -16.79 12.95 -20.07
C ASN A 41 -16.03 14.24 -19.77
N ARG A 42 -16.10 15.19 -20.72
CA ARG A 42 -15.49 16.52 -20.67
C ARG A 42 -15.83 17.33 -19.42
N GLU A 43 -17.03 17.14 -18.87
CA GLU A 43 -17.52 17.92 -17.73
C GLU A 43 -16.84 17.51 -16.42
N GLN A 44 -16.55 16.22 -16.27
CA GLN A 44 -15.89 15.68 -15.08
C GLN A 44 -14.39 16.04 -15.05
N VAL A 45 -13.75 16.07 -16.23
CA VAL A 45 -12.37 16.55 -16.39
C VAL A 45 -12.29 18.05 -16.07
N ALA A 46 -13.23 18.85 -16.57
CA ALA A 46 -13.27 20.30 -16.33
C ALA A 46 -13.52 20.65 -14.85
N LYS A 47 -14.39 19.90 -14.16
CA LYS A 47 -14.65 20.06 -12.70
C LYS A 47 -13.43 19.74 -11.83
N THR A 48 -12.64 18.75 -12.23
CA THR A 48 -11.50 18.26 -11.42
C THR A 48 -10.27 19.16 -11.55
N PHE A 49 -10.04 19.74 -12.73
CA PHE A 49 -8.78 20.45 -13.03
C PHE A 49 -8.93 21.95 -13.30
N GLY A 50 -10.15 22.49 -13.28
CA GLY A 50 -10.41 23.92 -13.12
C GLY A 50 -9.72 24.83 -14.14
N ARG A 51 -10.17 24.82 -15.40
CA ARG A 51 -10.23 26.01 -16.29
C ARG A 51 -10.86 25.68 -17.64
N SER A 52 -11.76 26.55 -18.07
CA SER A 52 -12.36 26.58 -19.41
C SER A 52 -11.48 27.42 -20.36
N GLY A 53 -11.14 26.85 -21.52
CA GLY A 53 -10.68 27.61 -22.68
C GLY A 53 -9.23 27.38 -23.10
N SER A 54 -8.91 26.21 -23.65
CA SER A 54 -8.07 26.03 -24.85
C SER A 54 -7.94 24.53 -25.12
N LEU A 55 -8.13 24.12 -26.39
CA LEU A 55 -8.02 22.75 -26.88
C LEU A 55 -6.70 22.09 -26.44
N ALA A 56 -6.78 21.28 -25.40
CA ALA A 56 -5.76 20.30 -25.10
C ALA A 56 -6.48 18.97 -24.85
N GLU A 57 -6.56 18.17 -25.91
CA GLU A 57 -6.97 16.77 -25.81
C GLU A 57 -5.85 16.02 -25.09
N TYR A 58 -5.88 16.02 -23.76
CA TYR A 58 -5.06 15.12 -22.98
C TYR A 58 -5.80 13.80 -22.82
N THR A 59 -5.46 12.81 -23.63
CA THR A 59 -5.83 11.42 -23.38
C THR A 59 -4.97 10.93 -22.22
N MET A 60 -5.48 11.03 -20.99
CA MET A 60 -4.81 10.50 -19.81
C MET A 60 -4.99 8.97 -19.80
N LEU A 61 -3.92 8.24 -20.11
CA LEU A 61 -3.90 6.78 -19.98
C LEU A 61 -3.59 6.42 -18.53
N ILE A 62 -4.62 6.02 -17.79
CA ILE A 62 -4.46 5.40 -16.48
C ILE A 62 -4.27 3.90 -16.72
N ILE A 63 -3.06 3.39 -16.50
CA ILE A 63 -2.79 1.94 -16.56
C ILE A 63 -3.02 1.38 -15.16
N GLU A 64 -4.17 0.74 -14.95
CA GLU A 64 -4.36 -0.10 -13.78
C GLU A 64 -3.62 -1.43 -13.98
N VAL A 65 -2.41 -1.51 -13.44
CA VAL A 65 -1.64 -2.76 -13.43
C VAL A 65 -2.21 -3.68 -12.34
N HIS A 66 -3.08 -4.60 -12.72
CA HIS A 66 -3.50 -5.69 -11.84
C HIS A 66 -2.39 -6.74 -11.78
N GLN A 67 -1.68 -6.77 -10.66
CA GLN A 67 -0.66 -7.79 -10.40
C GLN A 67 -1.33 -8.97 -9.69
N PRO A 68 -1.56 -10.12 -10.36
CA PRO A 68 -2.04 -11.32 -9.68
C PRO A 68 -1.01 -11.74 -8.62
N GLY A 69 -1.44 -11.78 -7.36
CA GLY A 69 -0.57 -12.07 -6.20
C GLY A 69 -0.12 -10.84 -5.41
N ARG A 70 -0.46 -9.62 -5.86
CA ARG A 70 -0.28 -8.44 -5.01
C ARG A 70 -1.27 -8.48 -3.87
N LEU A 71 -0.75 -8.40 -2.66
CA LEU A 71 -1.56 -8.38 -1.46
C LEU A 71 -2.54 -7.21 -1.51
N ASN A 72 -3.83 -7.49 -1.31
CA ASN A 72 -4.87 -6.47 -1.30
C ASN A 72 -4.75 -5.65 -0.02
N PHE A 73 -4.22 -4.42 -0.11
CA PHE A 73 -4.17 -3.45 0.97
C PHE A 73 -4.95 -2.19 0.59
N GLU A 74 -5.57 -1.55 1.57
CA GLU A 74 -6.45 -0.39 1.36
C GLU A 74 -5.68 0.93 1.42
N ALA A 75 -4.65 0.99 2.26
CA ALA A 75 -3.86 2.19 2.49
C ALA A 75 -2.43 1.84 2.97
N THR A 76 -1.61 2.88 3.11
CA THR A 76 -0.33 2.81 3.82
C THR A 76 -0.38 3.66 5.07
N GLU A 77 0.15 3.13 6.17
CA GLU A 77 0.23 3.84 7.45
C GLU A 77 1.66 3.94 7.95
N ASP A 78 1.94 4.95 8.78
CA ASP A 78 3.21 5.02 9.51
C ASP A 78 3.26 3.90 10.55
N ALA A 79 4.23 2.99 10.43
CA ALA A 79 4.36 1.86 11.32
C ALA A 79 4.44 2.28 12.80
N ARG A 80 4.96 3.48 13.10
CA ARG A 80 5.14 4.00 14.47
C ARG A 80 3.83 4.40 15.14
N THR A 81 2.80 4.78 14.39
CA THR A 81 1.52 5.24 14.93
C THR A 81 0.59 4.09 15.29
N ILE A 82 0.78 2.92 14.67
CA ILE A 82 -0.01 1.71 14.89
C ILE A 82 0.24 1.15 16.29
N ARG A 83 -0.81 0.88 17.08
CA ARG A 83 -0.68 0.30 18.42
C ARG A 83 -0.78 -1.22 18.42
N TYR A 84 -0.14 -1.85 19.39
CA TYR A 84 -0.29 -3.29 19.60
C TYR A 84 -1.62 -3.57 20.30
N SER A 85 -2.29 -4.66 19.92
CA SER A 85 -3.46 -5.16 20.67
C SER A 85 -3.07 -6.10 21.81
N GLN A 86 -1.92 -6.77 21.73
CA GLN A 86 -1.48 -7.82 22.66
C GLN A 86 -0.25 -7.34 23.41
N ALA A 87 -0.12 -7.74 24.68
CA ALA A 87 1.11 -7.54 25.45
C ALA A 87 2.23 -8.53 25.03
N LEU A 88 1.87 -9.69 24.49
CA LEU A 88 2.78 -10.79 24.18
C LEU A 88 2.60 -11.27 22.72
N ILE A 89 3.71 -11.66 22.08
CA ILE A 89 3.73 -12.32 20.76
C ILE A 89 4.63 -13.54 20.75
N SER A 90 4.28 -14.54 19.92
CA SER A 90 5.18 -15.65 19.62
C SER A 90 6.40 -15.17 18.80
N ARG A 91 7.53 -15.88 18.98
CA ARG A 91 8.79 -15.67 18.25
C ARG A 91 8.70 -16.02 16.76
N HIS A 92 7.69 -16.80 16.38
CA HIS A 92 7.49 -17.30 15.02
C HIS A 92 6.14 -16.90 14.46
N PHE A 93 6.05 -16.76 13.14
CA PHE A 93 4.81 -16.72 12.39
C PHE A 93 4.13 -18.11 12.36
N GLN A 94 2.91 -18.19 11.83
CA GLN A 94 2.19 -19.47 11.74
C GLN A 94 2.87 -20.47 10.80
N ASP A 95 3.61 -19.97 9.82
CA ASP A 95 4.40 -20.76 8.87
C ASP A 95 5.80 -21.14 9.40
N GLY A 96 6.09 -20.86 10.68
CA GLY A 96 7.37 -21.17 11.32
C GLY A 96 8.49 -20.16 11.07
N ARG A 97 8.30 -19.14 10.22
CA ARG A 97 9.33 -18.11 10.01
C ARG A 97 9.57 -17.29 11.28
N SER A 98 10.81 -16.90 11.53
CA SER A 98 11.17 -16.07 12.69
C SER A 98 10.71 -14.62 12.50
N VAL A 99 10.02 -14.07 13.50
CA VAL A 99 9.61 -12.64 13.51
C VAL A 99 10.85 -11.72 13.49
N LYS A 100 11.88 -12.07 14.26
CA LYS A 100 13.17 -11.34 14.25
C LYS A 100 13.90 -11.52 12.92
N GLY A 101 13.83 -12.71 12.32
CA GLY A 101 14.38 -12.97 10.98
C GLY A 101 13.75 -12.05 9.94
N THR A 102 12.42 -11.99 9.89
CA THR A 102 11.70 -11.08 8.97
C THR A 102 12.03 -9.61 9.22
N ALA A 103 12.15 -9.17 10.48
CA ALA A 103 12.61 -7.80 10.78
C ALA A 103 14.02 -7.52 10.20
N ARG A 104 14.94 -8.48 10.28
CA ARG A 104 16.27 -8.37 9.68
C ARG A 104 16.19 -8.27 8.16
N GLN A 105 15.43 -9.15 7.51
CA GLN A 105 15.24 -9.14 6.05
C GLN A 105 14.66 -7.81 5.56
N LEU A 106 13.65 -7.28 6.27
CA LEU A 106 13.07 -5.96 5.99
C LEU A 106 14.12 -4.84 6.15
N SER A 107 14.89 -4.85 7.25
CA SER A 107 15.93 -3.84 7.48
C SER A 107 17.06 -3.90 6.46
N GLY A 108 17.40 -5.11 6.00
CA GLY A 108 18.39 -5.38 4.97
C GLY A 108 17.87 -5.18 3.54
N ARG A 109 16.57 -4.88 3.38
CA ARG A 109 15.89 -4.73 2.08
C ARG A 109 15.92 -5.98 1.21
N GLU A 110 16.08 -7.16 1.82
CA GLU A 110 15.94 -8.46 1.14
C GLU A 110 14.47 -8.73 0.79
N VAL A 111 13.55 -8.17 1.57
CA VAL A 111 12.10 -8.27 1.39
C VAL A 111 11.50 -6.86 1.57
N SER A 112 10.54 -6.49 0.73
CA SER A 112 9.77 -5.25 0.86
C SER A 112 8.64 -5.40 1.87
N ALA A 113 8.23 -4.30 2.51
CA ALA A 113 7.03 -4.29 3.34
C ALA A 113 5.77 -4.69 2.55
N PHE A 114 5.78 -4.44 1.23
CA PHE A 114 4.69 -4.77 0.30
C PHE A 114 4.67 -6.24 -0.16
N ASP A 115 5.72 -7.01 0.16
CA ASP A 115 5.77 -8.45 -0.09
C ASP A 115 5.20 -9.25 1.10
N ILE A 116 4.87 -8.56 2.20
CA ILE A 116 4.33 -9.14 3.43
C ILE A 116 2.88 -8.71 3.58
N GLU A 117 2.02 -9.65 3.98
CA GLU A 117 0.58 -9.40 4.17
C GLU A 117 0.29 -8.09 4.93
N PRO A 118 -0.76 -7.34 4.52
CA PRO A 118 -1.08 -6.04 5.11
C PRO A 118 -1.62 -6.17 6.52
N ILE A 119 -1.24 -5.24 7.39
CA ILE A 119 -1.65 -5.23 8.79
C ILE A 119 -3.15 -4.95 8.87
N ARG A 120 -3.90 -5.84 9.52
CA ARG A 120 -5.30 -5.58 9.81
C ARG A 120 -5.40 -4.63 11.01
N LEU A 121 -5.94 -3.44 10.79
CA LEU A 121 -6.15 -2.42 11.81
C LEU A 121 -7.62 -2.37 12.22
N PHE A 122 -7.88 -2.17 13.51
CA PHE A 122 -9.22 -1.86 14.01
C PHE A 122 -9.12 -0.70 14.98
N GLU A 123 -10.18 0.10 15.04
CA GLU A 123 -10.24 1.24 15.94
C GLU A 123 -10.75 0.78 17.32
N ARG A 124 -10.09 1.28 18.37
CA ARG A 124 -10.55 1.16 19.76
C ARG A 124 -10.08 2.38 20.53
N ASP A 125 -11.00 2.99 21.28
CA ASP A 125 -10.72 4.16 22.12
C ASP A 125 -10.06 5.32 21.33
N GLY A 126 -10.50 5.51 20.07
CA GLY A 126 -9.99 6.55 19.16
C GLY A 126 -8.59 6.28 18.59
N GLN A 127 -8.09 5.05 18.70
CA GLN A 127 -6.74 4.68 18.27
C GLN A 127 -6.75 3.42 17.41
N TRP A 128 -5.82 3.36 16.44
CA TRP A 128 -5.66 2.20 15.57
C TRP A 128 -4.78 1.12 16.22
N HIS A 129 -5.37 -0.04 16.47
CA HIS A 129 -4.69 -1.22 16.99
C HIS A 129 -4.56 -2.30 15.91
N SER A 130 -3.43 -3.00 15.92
CA SER A 130 -3.14 -4.09 14.99
C SER A 130 -3.72 -5.42 15.49
N LEU A 131 -4.33 -6.23 14.63
CA LEU A 131 -4.64 -7.65 14.89
C LEU A 131 -3.44 -8.57 14.63
N ASP A 132 -2.42 -8.06 13.95
CA ASP A 132 -1.29 -8.81 13.40
C ASP A 132 0.03 -8.34 14.03
N ASN A 133 0.10 -8.37 15.37
CA ASN A 133 1.19 -7.73 16.14
C ASN A 133 2.60 -8.24 15.82
N ARG A 134 2.75 -9.50 15.38
CA ARG A 134 4.04 -10.02 14.90
C ARG A 134 4.54 -9.24 13.67
N ARG A 135 3.65 -8.96 12.71
CA ARG A 135 3.97 -8.15 11.52
C ARG A 135 4.22 -6.69 11.91
N SER A 136 3.34 -6.10 12.72
CA SER A 136 3.52 -4.74 13.24
C SER A 136 4.86 -4.57 13.98
N TRP A 137 5.26 -5.55 14.80
CA TRP A 137 6.56 -5.54 15.48
C TRP A 137 7.73 -5.64 14.51
N ALA A 138 7.66 -6.53 13.51
CA ALA A 138 8.72 -6.67 12.53
C ALA A 138 8.94 -5.38 11.74
N PHE A 139 7.86 -4.74 11.27
CA PHE A 139 7.93 -3.48 10.53
C PHE A 139 8.49 -2.33 11.37
N LYS A 140 7.99 -2.16 12.61
CA LYS A 140 8.50 -1.13 13.54
C LYS A 140 9.99 -1.33 13.84
N THR A 141 10.40 -2.56 14.09
CA THR A 141 11.79 -2.92 14.39
C THR A 141 12.70 -2.65 13.19
N ALA A 142 12.23 -2.99 11.98
CA ALA A 142 12.92 -2.71 10.73
C ALA A 142 12.89 -1.22 10.31
N ARG A 143 12.21 -0.36 11.09
CA ARG A 143 12.03 1.07 10.82
C ARG A 143 11.40 1.34 9.45
N CYS A 144 10.45 0.50 9.02
CA CYS A 144 9.67 0.73 7.81
C CYS A 144 8.83 2.01 7.98
N PRO A 145 9.01 3.05 7.14
CA PRO A 145 8.33 4.33 7.33
C PRO A 145 6.84 4.26 6.97
N GLN A 146 6.48 3.37 6.04
CA GLN A 146 5.13 3.15 5.55
C GLN A 146 4.92 1.64 5.40
N VAL A 147 3.77 1.15 5.83
CA VAL A 147 3.40 -0.27 5.77
C VAL A 147 2.01 -0.45 5.18
N PRO A 148 1.76 -1.52 4.41
CA PRO A 148 0.45 -1.78 3.85
C PRO A 148 -0.53 -2.19 4.96
N VAL A 149 -1.75 -1.65 4.92
CA VAL A 149 -2.80 -1.92 5.93
C VAL A 149 -4.16 -2.21 5.29
N VAL A 150 -5.01 -2.87 6.07
CA VAL A 150 -6.44 -3.06 5.79
C VAL A 150 -7.22 -2.64 7.02
N TYR A 151 -8.23 -1.80 6.85
CA TYR A 151 -9.09 -1.37 7.93
C TYR A 151 -10.21 -2.37 8.17
N VAL A 152 -10.36 -2.79 9.42
CA VAL A 152 -11.30 -3.83 9.83
C VAL A 152 -12.32 -3.24 10.79
N SER A 153 -13.58 -3.21 10.33
CA SER A 153 -14.72 -2.86 11.19
C SER A 153 -14.96 -3.95 12.25
N VAL A 154 -15.13 -3.55 13.51
CA VAL A 154 -15.40 -4.45 14.65
C VAL A 154 -16.88 -4.87 14.67
N ASN A 155 -17.28 -5.64 13.66
CA ASN A 155 -18.59 -6.30 13.59
C ASN A 155 -18.62 -7.61 14.42
N ALA A 156 -19.77 -8.28 14.46
CA ALA A 156 -19.96 -9.51 15.24
C ALA A 156 -18.95 -10.63 14.91
N LYS A 157 -18.49 -10.73 13.65
CA LYS A 157 -17.53 -11.77 13.22
C LYS A 157 -16.13 -11.49 13.78
N VAL A 158 -15.69 -10.24 13.73
CA VAL A 158 -14.34 -9.83 14.14
C VAL A 158 -14.23 -9.60 15.65
N ARG A 159 -15.34 -9.22 16.30
CA ARG A 159 -15.38 -8.89 17.74
C ARG A 159 -14.82 -9.98 18.63
N ARG A 160 -15.07 -11.24 18.33
CA ARG A 160 -14.51 -12.36 19.09
C ARG A 160 -12.99 -12.42 19.00
N GLU A 161 -12.43 -12.18 17.81
CA GLU A 161 -10.97 -12.12 17.61
C GLU A 161 -10.37 -10.93 18.36
N VAL A 162 -10.98 -9.75 18.23
CA VAL A 162 -10.55 -8.52 18.94
C VAL A 162 -10.56 -8.73 20.44
N ASN A 163 -11.67 -9.20 21.02
CA ASN A 163 -11.78 -9.40 22.47
C ASN A 163 -10.75 -10.41 22.99
N ARG A 164 -10.50 -11.49 22.24
CA ARG A 164 -9.48 -12.48 22.62
C ARG A 164 -8.05 -11.92 22.52
N LYS A 165 -7.76 -11.12 21.50
CA LYS A 165 -6.41 -10.60 21.24
C LYS A 165 -6.12 -9.30 22.00
N PHE A 166 -7.12 -8.58 22.50
CA PHE A 166 -6.85 -7.32 23.18
C PHE A 166 -6.38 -7.55 24.63
N THR A 167 -5.07 -7.70 24.81
CA THR A 167 -4.42 -8.00 26.10
C THR A 167 -3.34 -7.00 26.50
N THR A 168 -3.13 -5.94 25.71
CA THR A 168 -2.22 -4.86 26.10
C THR A 168 -2.70 -4.16 27.38
N VAL A 169 -1.75 -3.77 28.23
CA VAL A 169 -1.99 -3.04 29.50
C VAL A 169 -1.54 -1.58 29.46
N ASP A 170 -0.80 -1.19 28.41
CA ASP A 170 -0.20 0.14 28.26
C ASP A 170 -0.76 0.90 27.04
N GLY A 171 -1.97 0.50 26.59
CA GLY A 171 -2.59 1.07 25.40
C GLY A 171 -1.84 0.72 24.11
N GLY A 172 -1.08 -0.37 24.09
CA GLY A 172 -0.42 -0.89 22.89
C GLY A 172 0.89 -0.22 22.55
N LEU A 173 1.56 0.39 23.53
CA LEU A 173 2.84 1.08 23.36
C LEU A 173 4.03 0.13 23.34
N SER A 174 3.94 -0.96 24.12
CA SER A 174 4.97 -1.98 24.21
C SER A 174 4.41 -3.37 23.93
N ILE A 175 5.33 -4.29 23.63
CA ILE A 175 5.04 -5.70 23.40
C ILE A 175 6.29 -6.53 23.68
N GLN A 176 6.11 -7.72 24.23
CA GLN A 176 7.19 -8.64 24.56
C GLN A 176 7.03 -9.97 23.81
N PHE A 177 8.12 -10.72 23.67
CA PHE A 177 8.03 -12.08 23.17
C PHE A 177 7.60 -13.01 24.30
N LEU A 178 6.79 -14.01 23.96
CA LEU A 178 6.58 -15.16 24.83
C LEU A 178 7.94 -15.82 25.11
N ASP A 179 8.18 -16.08 26.40
CA ASP A 179 9.36 -16.83 26.86
C ASP A 179 9.34 -18.27 26.33
#